data_AF-A0A366MD54-F1
#
_entry.id   AF-A0A366MD54-F1
#
_cell.length_a   1.000
_cell.length_b   1.000
_cell.length_c   1.000
_cell.angle_alpha   90.00
_cell.angle_beta   90.00
_cell.angle_gamma   90.00
#
_symmetry.space_group_name_H-M   'P 1'
#
loop_
_entity.id
_entity.type
_entity.pdbx_description
1 polymer ?
#
loop_
_entity_poly.entity_id
_entity_poly.type
_entity_poly.pdbx_seq_one_letter_code
_entity_poly.pdbx_strand_id
1 'polypeptide(L)' 'MHMRQQADWKYQGEMTAAQDKGMNQGIKEGKKEGIIKIAKHLKSDEKDTEYIAKITGLEIKEIEKL' A
#
# COMPACT_ATOMS: atom_id res chain seq x y z
N MET A 1 -5.35 -42.94 6.69
CA MET A 1 -4.65 -41.82 7.37
C MET A 1 -4.03 -40.79 6.41
N HIS A 2 -3.70 -41.13 5.17
CA HIS A 2 -3.10 -40.20 4.18
C HIS A 2 -3.97 -39.00 3.74
N MET A 3 -5.30 -39.15 3.70
CA MET A 3 -6.17 -38.07 3.20
C MET A 3 -6.33 -36.88 4.17
N ARG A 4 -6.19 -37.09 5.48
CA ARG A 4 -6.27 -36.00 6.48
C ARG A 4 -5.02 -35.11 6.44
N GLN A 5 -3.83 -35.71 6.35
CA GLN A 5 -2.58 -34.96 6.23
C GLN A 5 -2.54 -34.07 4.99
N GLN A 6 -3.07 -34.55 3.85
CA GLN A 6 -3.14 -33.71 2.64
C GLN A 6 -4.11 -32.53 2.78
N ALA A 7 -5.22 -32.72 3.49
CA ALA A 7 -6.18 -31.65 3.75
C ALA A 7 -5.59 -30.58 4.69
N ASP A 8 -4.90 -31.03 5.75
CA ASP A 8 -4.25 -30.13 6.71
C ASP A 8 -3.14 -29.29 6.03
N TRP A 9 -2.35 -29.93 5.16
CA TRP A 9 -1.32 -29.24 4.37
C TRP A 9 -1.89 -28.18 3.43
N LYS A 10 -2.98 -28.52 2.72
CA LYS A 10 -3.66 -27.56 1.83
C LYS A 10 -4.23 -26.39 2.60
N TYR A 11 -4.93 -26.64 3.71
CA TYR A 11 -5.50 -25.60 4.55
C TYR A 11 -4.40 -24.66 5.08
N GLN A 12 -3.30 -25.22 5.57
CA GLN A 12 -2.18 -24.42 6.04
C GLN A 12 -1.58 -23.55 4.93
N GLY A 13 -1.39 -24.10 3.72
CA GLY A 13 -0.91 -23.34 2.57
C GLY A 13 -1.85 -22.23 2.11
N GLU A 14 -3.16 -22.47 2.14
CA GLU A 14 -4.18 -21.45 1.81
C GLU A 14 -4.19 -20.32 2.84
N MET A 15 -4.07 -20.67 4.14
CA MET A 15 -4.02 -19.69 5.23
C MET A 15 -2.77 -18.83 5.16
N THR A 16 -1.59 -19.41 4.90
CA THR A 16 -0.35 -18.62 4.73
C THR A 16 -0.46 -17.70 3.51
N ALA A 17 -0.99 -18.19 2.40
CA ALA A 17 -1.17 -17.37 1.20
C ALA A 17 -2.15 -16.21 1.43
N ALA A 18 -3.22 -16.43 2.21
CA ALA A 18 -4.16 -15.37 2.58
C ALA A 18 -3.50 -14.31 3.49
N GLN A 19 -2.71 -14.73 4.47
CA GLN A 19 -1.96 -13.84 5.34
C GLN A 19 -0.95 -12.99 4.55
N ASP A 20 -0.16 -13.60 3.67
CA ASP A 20 0.83 -12.90 2.84
C ASP A 20 0.17 -11.88 1.92
N LYS A 21 -0.98 -12.23 1.32
CA LYS A 21 -1.76 -11.29 0.50
C LYS A 21 -2.23 -10.10 1.33
N GLY A 22 -2.80 -10.35 2.51
CA GLY A 22 -3.27 -9.30 3.41
C GLY A 22 -2.14 -8.36 3.83
N MET A 23 -0.98 -8.91 4.20
CA MET A 23 0.19 -8.12 4.59
C MET A 23 0.71 -7.27 3.43
N ASN A 24 0.85 -7.86 2.23
CA ASN A 24 1.30 -7.12 1.04
C ASN A 24 0.32 -6.02 0.63
N GLN A 25 -0.99 -6.28 0.70
CA GLN A 25 -2.00 -5.25 0.44
C GLN A 25 -1.91 -4.12 1.45
N GLY A 26 -1.84 -4.43 2.75
CA GLY A 26 -1.72 -3.42 3.80
C GLY A 26 -0.46 -2.56 3.65
N ILE A 27 0.69 -3.17 3.31
CA ILE A 27 1.93 -2.42 3.04
C ILE A 27 1.76 -1.48 1.84
N LYS A 28 1.11 -1.96 0.77
CA LYS A 28 0.90 -1.16 -0.45
C LYS A 28 -0.04 0.02 -0.19
N GLU A 29 -1.15 -0.22 0.51
CA GLU A 29 -2.13 0.80 0.86
C GLU A 29 -1.53 1.83 1.84
N GLY A 30 -0.86 1.37 2.89
CA GLY A 30 -0.20 2.26 3.85
C GLY A 30 0.88 3.15 3.22
N LYS A 31 1.67 2.63 2.26
CA LYS A 31 2.61 3.45 1.49
C LYS A 31 1.89 4.53 0.68
N LYS A 32 0.81 4.17 -0.01
CA LYS A 32 0.01 5.11 -0.82
C LYS A 32 -0.60 6.21 0.05
N GLU A 33 -1.22 5.83 1.17
CA GLU A 33 -1.80 6.78 2.13
C GLU A 33 -0.74 7.71 2.74
N GLY A 34 0.44 7.17 3.07
CA GLY A 34 1.56 7.95 3.57
C GLY A 34 2.02 9.02 2.58
N ILE A 35 2.19 8.64 1.31
CA ILE A 35 2.58 9.57 0.23
C ILE A 35 1.53 10.69 0.08
N ILE A 36 0.24 10.34 0.05
CA ILE A 36 -0.86 11.30 -0.05
C ILE A 36 -0.88 12.25 1.15
N LYS A 37 -0.68 11.73 2.37
CA LYS A 37 -0.65 12.53 3.59
C LYS A 37 0.49 13.54 3.58
N ILE A 38 1.67 13.13 3.13
CA ILE A 38 2.82 14.03 2.96
C ILE A 38 2.51 15.11 1.91
N ALA A 39 1.98 14.72 0.75
CA ALA A 39 1.63 15.67 -0.31
C ALA A 39 0.60 16.71 0.16
N LYS A 40 -0.43 16.28 0.90
CA LYS A 40 -1.43 17.20 1.50
C LYS A 40 -0.79 18.16 2.49
N HIS A 41 0.09 17.67 3.35
CA HIS A 41 0.78 18.51 4.33
C HIS A 41 1.65 19.56 3.64
N LEU A 42 2.42 19.18 2.63
CA LEU A 42 3.24 20.12 1.85
C LEU A 42 2.40 21.15 1.09
N LYS A 43 1.23 20.75 0.57
CA LYS A 43 0.29 21.67 -0.08
C LYS A 43 -0.30 22.67 0.92
N SER A 44 -0.59 22.23 2.15
CA SER A 44 -1.00 23.12 3.24
C SER A 44 0.11 24.09 3.67
N ASP A 45 1.37 23.69 3.54
CA ASP A 45 2.54 24.55 3.75
C ASP A 45 2.86 25.47 2.55
N GLU A 46 1.90 25.63 1.62
CA GLU A 46 2.00 26.46 0.41
C GLU A 46 3.22 26.13 -0.46
N LYS A 47 3.69 24.87 -0.44
CA LYS A 47 4.77 24.43 -1.32
C LYS A 47 4.29 24.29 -2.75
N ASP A 48 5.20 24.60 -3.66
CA ASP A 48 4.98 24.48 -5.10
C ASP A 48 4.70 23.02 -5.52
N THR A 49 3.84 22.84 -6.52
CA THR A 49 3.42 21.52 -7.00
C THR A 49 4.58 20.72 -7.60
N GLU A 50 5.56 21.36 -8.25
CA GLU A 50 6.77 20.70 -8.75
C GLU A 50 7.65 20.20 -7.59
N TYR A 51 7.73 20.97 -6.51
CA TYR A 51 8.46 20.57 -5.30
C TYR A 51 7.79 19.37 -4.63
N ILE A 52 6.47 19.37 -4.53
CA ILE A 52 5.70 18.25 -3.97
C ILE A 52 5.86 17.00 -4.85
N ALA A 53 5.80 17.13 -6.18
CA ALA A 53 6.02 16.03 -7.11
C ALA A 53 7.40 15.40 -6.94
N LYS A 54 8.43 16.23 -6.76
CA LYS A 54 9.81 15.77 -6.54
C LYS A 54 9.99 14.97 -5.25
N ILE A 55 9.29 15.33 -4.17
CA ILE A 55 9.38 14.63 -2.88
C ILE A 55 8.55 13.36 -2.86
N THR A 56 7.33 13.44 -3.38
CA THR A 56 6.32 12.38 -3.22
C THR A 56 6.30 11.40 -4.38
N GLY A 57 6.88 11.76 -5.52
CA GLY A 57 6.82 10.99 -6.76
C GLY A 57 5.44 10.97 -7.42
N LEU A 58 4.48 11.77 -6.92
CA LEU A 58 3.17 11.92 -7.52
C LEU A 58 3.22 12.78 -8.78
N GLU A 59 2.29 12.56 -9.70
CA GLU A 59 2.12 13.45 -10.84
C GLU A 59 1.54 14.80 -10.38
N ILE A 60 1.91 15.87 -11.08
CA ILE A 60 1.39 17.22 -10.81
C ILE A 60 -0.16 17.23 -10.80
N LYS A 61 -0.79 16.52 -11.74
CA LYS A 61 -2.25 16.38 -11.82
C LYS A 61 -2.87 15.70 -10.60
N GLU A 62 -2.15 14.76 -9.97
CA GLU A 62 -2.60 14.11 -8.76
C GLU A 62 -2.55 15.08 -7.58
N ILE A 63 -1.48 15.88 -7.48
CA ILE A 63 -1.28 16.89 -6.43
C ILE A 63 -2.28 18.03 -6.52
N GLU A 64 -2.62 18.48 -7.74
CA GLU A 64 -3.66 19.49 -7.96
C GLU A 64 -5.03 19.04 -7.44
N LYS A 65 -5.33 17.74 -7.54
CA LYS A 65 -6.59 17.13 -7.07
C LYS A 65 -6.62 16.79 -5.58
N LEU A 66 -5.49 16.85 -4.86
CA LEU A 66 -5.40 16.60 -3.41
C LEU A 66 -6.05 17.70 -2.58
#